data_AF-A0A7X7SHN3-F1
#
_entry.id   AF-A0A7X7SHN3-F1
#
_cell.length_a   1.000
_cell.length_b   1.000
_cell.length_c   1.000
_cell.angle_alpha   90.00
_cell.angle_beta   90.00
_cell.angle_gamma   90.00
#
_symmetry.space_group_name_H-M   'P 1'
#
loop_
_entity.id
_entity.type
_entity.pdbx_description
1 polymer ?
#
loop_
_entity_poly.entity_id
_entity_poly.type
_entity_poly.pdbx_seq_one_letter_code
_entity_poly.pdbx_strand_id
1 'polypeptide(L)'
;MKRRTFLAVAGAATGTVMLGEGVSATRSASTPRRRRDVRVVVAGAGAFGGWTALHLAERGFDVTLVDAYGPGSARATSGDETRGLRYAYGQREVYTRLARDAQRRWLERQADWGVELALRTGRLTLAPEPTASMQAAQAIFDRHNVPYELLEADEIRRRWPQFGPEGLVMGMYEPDAMALRANLACRVVARAVER
;
A
#
# COMPACT_ATOMS: atom_id res chain seq x y z
N MET A 1 35.43 -1.16 28.71
CA MET A 1 34.12 -0.63 28.27
C MET A 1 34.27 0.87 28.07
N LYS A 2 34.43 1.32 26.81
CA LYS A 2 34.87 2.68 26.47
C LYS A 2 33.74 3.50 25.83
N ARG A 3 33.78 4.78 26.21
CA ARG A 3 32.83 5.88 26.08
C ARG A 3 32.44 6.26 24.65
N ARG A 4 31.21 6.79 24.57
CA ARG A 4 30.60 7.59 23.49
C ARG A 4 31.58 8.63 22.92
N THR A 5 31.69 8.70 21.59
CA THR A 5 32.42 9.76 20.88
C THR A 5 31.40 10.64 20.15
N PHE A 6 31.10 11.79 20.76
CA PHE A 6 30.54 12.95 20.08
C PHE A 6 31.69 13.67 19.39
N LEU A 7 31.60 13.91 18.08
CA LEU A 7 32.50 14.82 17.37
C LEU A 7 31.85 16.20 17.32
N ALA A 8 32.37 17.10 18.16
CA ALA A 8 32.24 18.54 17.98
C ALA A 8 33.61 19.04 17.50
N VAL A 9 33.65 19.69 16.34
CA VAL A 9 34.78 20.53 15.93
C VAL A 9 34.20 21.83 15.41
N ALA A 10 34.37 22.88 16.20
CA ALA A 10 34.34 24.26 15.75
C ALA A 10 35.78 24.79 15.87
N GLY A 11 36.26 25.43 14.81
CA GLY A 11 37.60 26.03 14.77
C GLY A 11 37.75 26.86 13.51
N ALA A 12 37.48 28.16 13.64
CA ALA A 12 37.70 29.16 12.59
C ALA A 12 39.20 29.34 12.35
N ALA A 13 39.61 29.36 11.09
CA ALA A 13 40.89 29.89 10.65
C ALA A 13 40.66 30.83 9.47
N THR A 14 40.97 32.09 9.72
CA THR A 14 40.96 33.23 8.81
C THR A 14 42.12 33.14 7.82
N GLY A 15 41.88 33.48 6.55
CA GLY A 15 42.93 34.00 5.66
C GLY A 15 43.25 33.18 4.41
N THR A 16 42.73 33.65 3.27
CA THR A 16 43.44 34.02 2.02
C THR A 16 42.52 33.74 0.84
N VAL A 17 41.94 34.79 0.28
CA VAL A 17 41.26 34.74 -1.02
C VAL A 17 42.36 34.71 -2.09
N MET A 18 42.70 33.52 -2.57
CA MET A 18 43.39 33.36 -3.84
C MET A 18 42.33 33.35 -4.93
N LEU A 19 42.28 34.43 -5.73
CA LEU A 19 41.59 34.44 -7.01
C LEU A 19 42.39 33.54 -7.96
N GLY A 20 42.06 32.25 -7.96
CA GLY A 20 42.67 31.23 -8.81
C GLY A 20 41.62 30.63 -9.73
N GLU A 21 41.76 30.99 -11.01
CA GLU A 21 41.42 30.28 -12.24
C GLU A 21 40.14 29.43 -12.33
N GLY A 22 39.39 29.71 -13.40
CA GLY A 22 38.11 29.08 -13.70
C GLY A 22 38.16 27.57 -13.62
N VAL A 23 37.34 27.03 -12.72
CA VAL A 23 36.95 25.62 -12.73
C VAL A 23 36.17 25.40 -14.02
N SER A 24 36.87 24.96 -15.06
CA SER A 24 36.25 24.32 -16.20
C SER A 24 35.55 23.07 -15.68
N ALA A 25 34.27 23.21 -15.38
CA ALA A 25 33.38 22.10 -15.06
C ALA A 25 33.26 21.24 -16.32
N THR A 26 34.25 20.38 -16.54
CA THR A 26 34.09 19.21 -17.39
C THR A 26 32.96 18.42 -16.74
N ARG A 27 31.74 18.57 -17.27
CA ARG A 27 30.65 17.64 -17.02
C ARG A 27 31.16 16.30 -17.54
N SER A 28 31.78 15.54 -16.64
CA SER A 28 32.04 14.13 -16.83
C SER A 28 30.72 13.53 -17.28
N ALA A 29 30.66 13.09 -18.53
CA ALA A 29 29.51 12.41 -19.06
C ALA A 29 29.37 11.14 -18.22
N SER A 30 28.50 11.18 -17.21
CA SER A 30 28.28 10.04 -16.35
C SER A 30 27.74 8.92 -17.22
N THR A 31 28.52 7.85 -17.37
CA THR A 31 28.03 6.60 -17.97
C THR A 31 26.67 6.29 -17.34
N PRO A 32 25.62 6.01 -18.14
CA PRO A 32 24.31 5.69 -17.59
C PRO A 32 24.47 4.50 -16.64
N ARG A 33 24.28 4.76 -15.33
CA ARG A 33 24.36 3.71 -14.31
C ARG A 33 23.30 2.66 -14.61
N ARG A 34 23.71 1.39 -14.60
CA ARG A 34 22.74 0.30 -14.62
C ARG A 34 21.93 0.40 -13.33
N ARG A 35 20.66 -0.01 -13.38
CA ARG A 35 19.78 0.04 -12.19
C ARG A 35 20.39 -0.70 -10.98
N ARG A 36 21.12 -1.79 -11.24
CA ARG A 36 21.87 -2.55 -10.21
C ARG A 36 23.00 -1.77 -9.55
N ASP A 37 23.53 -0.73 -10.18
CA ASP A 37 24.56 0.11 -9.57
C ASP A 37 23.95 1.05 -8.51
N VAL A 38 22.61 1.20 -8.49
CA VAL A 38 21.87 2.04 -7.55
C VAL A 38 21.37 1.17 -6.39
N ARG A 39 22.00 1.38 -5.22
CA ARG A 39 21.59 0.79 -3.96
C ARG A 39 20.46 1.59 -3.33
N VAL A 40 19.38 0.91 -2.97
CA VAL A 40 18.21 1.50 -2.32
C VAL A 40 17.98 0.79 -0.99
N VAL A 41 17.89 1.54 0.09
CA VAL A 41 17.48 1.02 1.39
C VAL A 41 16.03 1.40 1.63
N VAL A 42 15.19 0.41 1.92
CA VAL A 42 13.80 0.63 2.34
C VAL A 42 13.71 0.35 3.83
N ALA A 43 13.39 1.38 4.60
CA ALA A 43 13.21 1.28 6.05
C ALA A 43 11.73 1.04 6.40
N GLY A 44 11.44 -0.13 6.95
CA GLY A 44 10.12 -0.65 7.29
C GLY A 44 9.66 -1.75 6.33
N ALA A 45 9.51 -2.98 6.81
CA ALA A 45 9.00 -4.16 6.09
C ALA A 45 7.50 -4.41 6.34
N GLY A 46 6.75 -3.36 6.66
CA GLY A 46 5.29 -3.38 6.65
C GLY A 46 4.70 -3.33 5.24
N ALA A 47 3.38 -3.17 5.13
CA ALA A 47 2.67 -3.19 3.85
C ALA A 47 3.31 -2.29 2.78
N PHE A 48 3.51 -0.99 3.05
CA PHE A 48 4.06 -0.08 2.04
C PHE A 48 5.51 -0.40 1.68
N GLY A 49 6.38 -0.60 2.68
CA GLY A 49 7.81 -0.76 2.43
C GLY A 49 8.14 -2.10 1.78
N GLY A 50 7.47 -3.19 2.17
CA GLY A 50 7.61 -4.49 1.51
C GLY A 50 7.26 -4.42 0.02
N TRP A 51 6.07 -3.88 -0.32
CA TRP A 51 5.66 -3.75 -1.72
C TRP A 51 6.55 -2.79 -2.51
N THR A 52 7.04 -1.72 -1.89
CA THR A 52 7.99 -0.78 -2.49
C THR A 52 9.31 -1.49 -2.82
N ALA A 53 9.86 -2.23 -1.86
CA ALA A 53 11.10 -2.98 -2.03
C ALA A 53 10.98 -4.02 -3.15
N LEU A 54 9.89 -4.79 -3.17
CA LEU A 54 9.63 -5.78 -4.21
C LEU A 54 9.58 -5.12 -5.60
N HIS A 55 8.83 -4.03 -5.73
CA HIS A 55 8.71 -3.31 -6.98
C HIS A 55 10.02 -2.68 -7.48
N LEU A 56 10.91 -2.29 -6.56
CA LEU A 56 12.25 -1.82 -6.92
C LEU A 56 13.14 -2.99 -7.35
N ALA A 57 13.13 -4.10 -6.60
CA ALA A 57 13.90 -5.29 -6.93
C ALA A 57 13.53 -5.85 -8.32
N GLU A 58 12.24 -5.92 -8.64
CA GLU A 58 11.74 -6.34 -9.96
C GLU A 58 12.15 -5.42 -11.11
N ARG A 59 12.43 -4.16 -10.81
CA ARG A 59 12.98 -3.19 -11.78
C ARG A 59 14.50 -3.29 -11.89
N GLY A 60 15.14 -4.21 -11.17
CA GLY A 60 16.58 -4.47 -11.21
C GLY A 60 17.43 -3.53 -10.38
N PHE A 61 16.87 -2.89 -9.35
CA PHE A 61 17.64 -2.14 -8.35
C PHE A 61 18.26 -3.10 -7.32
N ASP A 62 19.40 -2.72 -6.73
CA ASP A 62 19.95 -3.41 -5.56
C ASP A 62 19.24 -2.88 -4.30
N VAL A 63 18.39 -3.71 -3.68
CA VAL A 63 17.46 -3.28 -2.62
C VAL A 63 17.79 -3.99 -1.31
N THR A 64 18.00 -3.21 -0.25
CA THR A 64 18.05 -3.72 1.13
C THR A 64 16.77 -3.31 1.86
N LEU A 65 15.97 -4.30 2.27
CA LEU A 65 14.80 -4.09 3.11
C LEU A 65 15.18 -4.29 4.59
N VAL A 66 14.95 -3.27 5.43
CA VAL A 66 15.25 -3.33 6.87
C VAL A 66 13.99 -3.06 7.67
N ASP A 67 13.83 -3.71 8.83
CA ASP A 67 12.72 -3.45 9.75
C ASP A 67 13.15 -3.66 11.20
N ALA A 68 12.57 -2.91 12.13
CA ALA A 68 12.92 -3.01 13.55
C ALA A 68 12.41 -4.29 14.22
N TYR A 69 11.31 -4.88 13.73
CA TYR A 69 10.65 -6.04 14.34
C TYR A 69 10.30 -7.15 13.33
N GLY A 70 10.60 -6.94 12.05
CA GLY A 70 10.36 -7.89 10.97
C GLY A 70 8.98 -7.76 10.30
N PRO A 71 8.84 -8.31 9.08
CA PRO A 71 7.61 -8.24 8.30
C PRO A 71 6.45 -8.97 8.99
N GLY A 72 5.28 -8.33 9.02
CA GLY A 72 4.09 -8.89 9.69
C GLY A 72 4.17 -8.88 11.22
N SER A 73 5.07 -8.08 11.81
CA SER A 73 5.10 -7.92 13.27
C SER A 73 3.81 -7.33 13.80
N ALA A 74 3.27 -7.89 14.89
CA ALA A 74 2.09 -7.36 15.60
C ALA A 74 2.29 -5.92 16.14
N ARG A 75 3.53 -5.44 16.20
CA ARG A 75 3.85 -4.03 16.57
C ARG A 75 3.64 -3.05 15.42
N ALA A 76 3.42 -3.53 14.20
CA ALA A 76 3.15 -2.70 13.03
C ALA A 76 1.64 -2.56 12.80
N THR A 77 1.22 -1.46 12.17
CA THR A 77 -0.19 -1.24 11.75
C THR A 77 -0.68 -2.24 10.70
N SER A 78 0.26 -2.93 10.04
CA SER A 78 0.01 -4.02 9.08
C SER A 78 0.21 -5.42 9.69
N GLY A 79 0.42 -5.50 11.00
CA GLY A 79 0.69 -6.74 11.73
C GLY A 79 -0.52 -7.61 12.03
N ASP A 80 -1.72 -7.07 11.89
CA ASP A 80 -2.96 -7.78 12.14
C ASP A 80 -3.39 -8.63 10.93
N GLU A 81 -4.25 -9.63 11.16
CA GLU A 81 -4.50 -10.73 10.22
C GLU A 81 -5.07 -10.27 8.88
N THR A 82 -6.08 -9.39 8.90
CA THR A 82 -6.82 -9.02 7.69
C THR A 82 -7.04 -7.52 7.50
N ARG A 83 -7.18 -7.08 6.24
CA ARG A 83 -7.54 -5.71 5.87
C ARG A 83 -8.53 -5.71 4.70
N GLY A 84 -9.54 -4.83 4.74
CA GLY A 84 -10.51 -4.72 3.66
C GLY A 84 -9.99 -3.95 2.45
N LEU A 85 -10.16 -4.52 1.26
CA LEU A 85 -10.09 -3.82 -0.02
C LEU A 85 -11.51 -3.53 -0.49
N ARG A 86 -11.84 -2.25 -0.65
CA ARG A 86 -13.18 -1.73 -0.98
C ARG A 86 -13.09 -0.67 -2.06
N TYR A 87 -14.17 -0.42 -2.78
CA TYR A 87 -14.21 0.55 -3.88
C TYR A 87 -14.91 1.85 -3.48
N ALA A 88 -15.86 1.80 -2.54
CA ALA A 88 -16.68 2.96 -2.17
C ALA A 88 -15.90 3.98 -1.33
N TYR A 89 -15.45 5.08 -1.94
CA TYR A 89 -14.74 6.18 -1.26
C TYR A 89 -15.48 7.53 -1.36
N GLY A 90 -16.82 7.48 -1.41
CA GLY A 90 -17.64 8.67 -1.62
C GLY A 90 -17.29 9.33 -2.94
N GLN A 91 -17.14 10.66 -2.95
CA GLN A 91 -16.80 11.44 -4.15
C GLN A 91 -15.33 11.27 -4.61
N ARG A 92 -14.50 10.53 -3.89
CA ARG A 92 -13.06 10.44 -4.16
C ARG A 92 -12.73 9.34 -5.16
N GLU A 93 -13.11 9.56 -6.42
CA GLU A 93 -12.96 8.63 -7.56
C GLU A 93 -11.54 8.04 -7.72
N VAL A 94 -10.51 8.82 -7.40
CA VAL A 94 -9.12 8.35 -7.44
C VAL A 94 -8.90 7.08 -6.61
N TYR A 95 -9.55 6.95 -5.44
CA TYR A 95 -9.41 5.77 -4.60
C TYR A 95 -10.17 4.57 -5.13
N THR A 96 -11.32 4.77 -5.77
CA THR A 96 -12.05 3.69 -6.46
C THR A 96 -11.19 3.09 -7.57
N ARG A 97 -10.55 3.94 -8.39
CA ARG A 97 -9.64 3.49 -9.45
C ARG A 97 -8.43 2.74 -8.88
N LEU A 98 -7.78 3.30 -7.86
CA LEU A 98 -6.66 2.65 -7.19
C LEU A 98 -7.05 1.30 -6.57
N ALA A 99 -8.26 1.19 -6.00
CA ALA A 99 -8.75 -0.07 -5.43
C ALA A 99 -8.98 -1.15 -6.50
N ARG A 100 -9.51 -0.79 -7.68
CA ARG A 100 -9.65 -1.71 -8.81
C ARG A 100 -8.30 -2.19 -9.34
N ASP A 101 -7.34 -1.27 -9.49
CA ASP A 101 -5.97 -1.63 -9.86
C ASP A 101 -5.29 -2.52 -8.80
N ALA A 102 -5.50 -2.21 -7.52
CA ALA A 102 -4.99 -3.03 -6.43
C ALA A 102 -5.60 -4.42 -6.45
N GLN A 103 -6.92 -4.56 -6.65
CA GLN A 103 -7.59 -5.86 -6.74
C GLN A 103 -6.94 -6.73 -7.81
N ARG A 104 -6.80 -6.20 -9.03
CA ARG A 104 -6.18 -6.93 -10.14
C ARG A 104 -4.79 -7.43 -9.75
N ARG A 105 -3.95 -6.55 -9.19
CA ARG A 105 -2.59 -6.89 -8.76
C ARG A 105 -2.56 -7.94 -7.65
N TRP A 106 -3.46 -7.88 -6.68
CA TRP A 106 -3.56 -8.90 -5.63
C TRP A 106 -3.87 -10.27 -6.22
N LEU A 107 -4.84 -10.34 -7.15
CA LEU A 107 -5.24 -11.58 -7.82
C LEU A 107 -4.13 -12.14 -8.71
N GLU A 108 -3.40 -11.29 -9.44
CA GLU A 108 -2.23 -11.70 -10.22
C GLU A 108 -1.13 -12.27 -9.31
N ARG A 109 -0.77 -11.54 -8.24
CA ARG A 109 0.30 -11.96 -7.33
C ARG A 109 0.02 -13.25 -6.58
N GLN A 110 -1.21 -13.43 -6.10
CA GLN A 110 -1.55 -14.68 -5.43
C GLN A 110 -1.50 -15.88 -6.39
N ALA A 111 -1.87 -15.67 -7.66
CA ALA A 111 -1.77 -16.70 -8.69
C ALA A 111 -0.31 -17.03 -9.00
N ASP A 112 0.53 -16.00 -9.21
CA ASP A 112 1.96 -16.16 -9.48
C ASP A 112 2.69 -16.89 -8.35
N TRP A 113 2.34 -16.60 -7.09
CA TRP A 113 3.00 -17.18 -5.92
C TRP A 113 2.36 -18.46 -5.41
N GLY A 114 1.17 -18.82 -5.88
CA GLY A 114 0.41 -19.97 -5.35
C GLY A 114 0.04 -19.82 -3.87
N VAL A 115 -0.08 -18.59 -3.37
CA VAL A 115 -0.44 -18.29 -1.97
C VAL A 115 -1.70 -17.43 -1.96
N GLU A 116 -2.77 -17.91 -1.32
CA GLU A 116 -4.01 -17.14 -1.19
C GLU A 116 -3.81 -15.92 -0.28
N LEU A 117 -3.70 -14.74 -0.89
CA LEU A 117 -3.48 -13.46 -0.20
C LEU A 117 -4.74 -12.59 -0.15
N ALA A 118 -5.64 -12.71 -1.13
CA ALA A 118 -6.89 -11.97 -1.18
C ALA A 118 -8.09 -12.92 -1.29
N LEU A 119 -9.00 -12.78 -0.33
CA LEU A 119 -10.24 -13.54 -0.24
C LEU A 119 -11.36 -12.67 -0.79
N ARG A 120 -12.08 -13.14 -1.80
CA ARG A 120 -13.27 -12.45 -2.33
C ARG A 120 -14.46 -12.66 -1.39
N THR A 121 -14.55 -11.83 -0.36
CA THR A 121 -15.61 -11.91 0.65
C THR A 121 -16.83 -11.07 0.29
N GLY A 122 -16.66 -10.14 -0.65
CA GLY A 122 -17.55 -9.00 -0.82
C GLY A 122 -17.49 -8.05 0.39
N ARG A 123 -18.27 -6.96 0.30
CA ARG A 123 -18.45 -6.00 1.39
C ARG A 123 -19.88 -5.51 1.41
N LEU A 124 -20.53 -5.66 2.56
CA LEU A 124 -21.86 -5.10 2.81
C LEU A 124 -21.71 -3.85 3.67
N THR A 125 -22.17 -2.71 3.16
CA THR A 125 -22.30 -1.47 3.92
C THR A 125 -23.75 -1.29 4.29
N LEU A 126 -24.06 -1.16 5.58
CA LEU A 126 -25.41 -1.01 6.11
C LEU A 126 -25.65 0.44 6.55
N ALA A 127 -26.84 0.97 6.31
CA ALA A 127 -27.21 2.31 6.73
C ALA A 127 -28.73 2.42 7.06
N PRO A 128 -29.10 3.31 7.99
CA PRO A 128 -30.51 3.61 8.26
C PRO A 128 -31.18 4.43 7.14
N GLU A 129 -30.39 5.02 6.23
CA GLU A 129 -30.89 5.77 5.07
C GLU A 129 -29.77 5.94 4.01
N PRO A 130 -30.11 6.31 2.76
CA PRO A 130 -29.11 6.59 1.74
C PRO A 130 -28.20 7.76 2.13
N THR A 131 -26.92 7.47 2.36
CA THR A 131 -25.96 8.52 2.66
C THR A 131 -25.48 9.22 1.38
N ALA A 132 -25.14 10.51 1.47
CA ALA A 132 -24.52 11.24 0.37
C ALA A 132 -23.24 10.57 -0.15
N SER A 133 -22.49 9.88 0.73
CA SER A 133 -21.30 9.11 0.37
C SER A 133 -21.64 7.87 -0.48
N MET A 134 -22.75 7.19 -0.19
CA MET A 134 -23.20 6.06 -1.01
C MET A 134 -23.67 6.52 -2.39
N GLN A 135 -24.48 7.58 -2.45
CA GLN A 135 -24.93 8.16 -3.72
C GLN A 135 -23.75 8.63 -4.59
N ALA A 136 -22.77 9.27 -3.97
CA ALA A 136 -21.51 9.64 -4.62
C ALA A 136 -20.77 8.43 -5.22
N ALA A 137 -20.68 7.35 -4.45
CA ALA A 137 -19.99 6.14 -4.88
C ALA A 137 -20.71 5.45 -6.05
N GLN A 138 -22.05 5.43 -6.07
CA GLN A 138 -22.84 4.83 -7.16
C GLN A 138 -22.49 5.43 -8.52
N ALA A 139 -22.51 6.77 -8.64
CA ALA A 139 -22.19 7.45 -9.89
C ALA A 139 -20.77 7.15 -10.40
N ILE A 140 -19.82 6.92 -9.48
CA ILE A 140 -18.45 6.51 -9.81
C ILE A 140 -18.42 5.03 -10.19
N PHE A 141 -19.15 4.17 -9.48
CA PHE A 141 -19.22 2.75 -9.78
C PHE A 141 -19.80 2.48 -11.17
N ASP A 142 -20.87 3.16 -11.54
CA ASP A 142 -21.48 3.08 -12.86
C ASP A 142 -20.46 3.47 -13.95
N ARG A 143 -19.73 4.58 -13.74
CA ARG A 143 -18.71 5.07 -14.69
C ARG A 143 -17.55 4.10 -14.88
N HIS A 144 -17.13 3.42 -13.81
CA HIS A 144 -15.98 2.51 -13.82
C HIS A 144 -16.36 1.03 -13.93
N ASN A 145 -17.65 0.73 -14.18
CA ASN A 145 -18.19 -0.62 -14.22
C ASN A 145 -17.77 -1.45 -12.98
N VAL A 146 -17.86 -0.84 -11.79
CA VAL A 146 -17.64 -1.54 -10.52
C VAL A 146 -18.94 -2.23 -10.16
N PRO A 147 -18.98 -3.58 -10.04
CA PRO A 147 -20.21 -4.27 -9.66
C PRO A 147 -20.63 -3.88 -8.24
N TYR A 148 -21.90 -3.54 -8.07
CA TYR A 148 -22.53 -3.34 -6.77
C TYR A 148 -24.03 -3.65 -6.83
N GLU A 149 -24.61 -3.90 -5.66
CA GLU A 149 -26.06 -4.05 -5.47
C GLU A 149 -26.53 -3.06 -4.40
N LEU A 150 -27.64 -2.37 -4.66
CA LEU A 150 -28.41 -1.71 -3.60
C LEU A 150 -29.47 -2.67 -3.11
N LEU A 151 -29.52 -2.85 -1.80
CA LEU A 151 -30.33 -3.87 -1.16
C LEU A 151 -31.25 -3.21 -0.15
N GLU A 152 -32.54 -3.52 -0.23
CA GLU A 152 -33.51 -3.17 0.79
C GLU A 152 -33.33 -4.05 2.03
N ALA A 153 -33.89 -3.63 3.16
CA ALA A 153 -33.77 -4.34 4.42
C ALA A 153 -34.22 -5.82 4.36
N ASP A 154 -35.29 -6.14 3.61
CA ASP A 154 -35.78 -7.51 3.42
C ASP A 154 -34.77 -8.41 2.69
N GLU A 155 -34.09 -7.87 1.68
CA GLU A 155 -33.07 -8.59 0.92
C GLU A 155 -31.86 -8.91 1.80
N ILE A 156 -31.45 -7.94 2.62
CA ILE A 156 -30.35 -8.12 3.58
C ILE A 156 -30.72 -9.17 4.62
N ARG A 157 -31.95 -9.14 5.16
CA ARG A 157 -32.44 -10.16 6.10
C ARG A 157 -32.41 -11.55 5.49
N ARG A 158 -32.78 -11.68 4.22
CA ARG A 158 -32.78 -12.97 3.51
C ARG A 158 -31.37 -13.49 3.27
N ARG A 159 -30.44 -12.63 2.82
CA ARG A 159 -29.06 -13.01 2.45
C ARG A 159 -28.12 -13.14 3.65
N TRP A 160 -28.28 -12.28 4.65
CA TRP A 160 -27.48 -12.25 5.87
C TRP A 160 -28.35 -12.07 7.12
N PRO A 161 -29.08 -13.12 7.55
CA PRO A 161 -29.97 -13.07 8.72
C PRO A 161 -29.31 -12.57 10.01
N GLN A 162 -27.99 -12.76 10.17
CA GLN A 162 -27.23 -12.32 11.35
C GLN A 162 -27.10 -10.80 11.50
N PHE A 163 -27.26 -10.04 10.42
CA PHE A 163 -27.12 -8.58 10.44
C PHE A 163 -28.45 -7.85 10.60
N GLY A 164 -29.55 -8.56 10.86
CA GLY A 164 -30.89 -7.97 10.96
C GLY A 164 -31.02 -6.99 12.14
N PRO A 165 -31.49 -5.74 11.89
CA PRO A 165 -31.89 -4.88 12.97
C PRO A 165 -33.16 -4.09 12.65
N GLU A 166 -33.86 -3.74 13.72
CA GLU A 166 -34.70 -2.55 13.76
C GLU A 166 -33.85 -1.33 13.35
N GLY A 167 -34.34 -0.52 12.42
CA GLY A 167 -33.66 0.72 12.00
C GLY A 167 -32.68 0.61 10.84
N LEU A 168 -32.50 -0.57 10.20
CA LEU A 168 -31.90 -0.60 8.85
C LEU A 168 -32.95 -0.40 7.78
N VAL A 169 -32.64 0.49 6.85
CA VAL A 169 -33.48 0.73 5.68
C VAL A 169 -32.81 0.17 4.44
N MET A 170 -31.47 0.18 4.35
CA MET A 170 -30.78 -0.24 3.13
C MET A 170 -29.35 -0.74 3.35
N GLY A 171 -28.80 -1.34 2.29
CA GLY A 171 -27.42 -1.76 2.18
C GLY A 171 -26.86 -1.58 0.78
N MET A 172 -25.56 -1.38 0.70
CA MET A 172 -24.80 -1.40 -0.56
C MET A 172 -23.79 -2.55 -0.48
N TYR A 173 -23.93 -3.51 -1.40
CA TYR A 173 -23.08 -4.68 -1.46
C TYR A 173 -22.12 -4.58 -2.64
N GLU A 174 -20.83 -4.69 -2.36
CA GLU A 174 -19.73 -4.73 -3.34
C GLU A 174 -19.25 -6.19 -3.44
N PRO A 175 -19.73 -7.03 -4.38
CA PRO A 175 -19.42 -8.47 -4.43
C PRO A 175 -17.93 -8.76 -4.67
N ASP A 176 -17.25 -7.87 -5.39
CA ASP A 176 -15.85 -8.02 -5.75
C ASP A 176 -14.88 -7.59 -4.63
N ALA A 177 -15.38 -6.93 -3.57
CA ALA A 177 -14.54 -6.46 -2.47
C ALA A 177 -13.89 -7.64 -1.74
N MET A 178 -12.72 -7.39 -1.14
CA MET A 178 -11.86 -8.48 -0.65
C MET A 178 -11.40 -8.26 0.79
N ALA A 179 -11.20 -9.36 1.51
CA ALA A 179 -10.36 -9.40 2.71
C ALA A 179 -8.95 -9.82 2.32
N LEU A 180 -7.98 -8.94 2.54
CA LEU A 180 -6.56 -9.20 2.31
C LEU A 180 -5.96 -9.80 3.57
N ARG A 181 -5.21 -10.90 3.46
CA ARG A 181 -4.44 -11.48 4.57
C ARG A 181 -3.17 -10.66 4.79
N ALA A 182 -3.32 -9.49 5.39
CA ALA A 182 -2.30 -8.44 5.45
C ALA A 182 -1.01 -8.89 6.14
N ASN A 183 -1.13 -9.54 7.30
CA ASN A 183 -0.01 -10.11 8.02
C ASN A 183 0.80 -11.11 7.17
N LEU A 184 0.10 -12.05 6.53
CA LEU A 184 0.71 -13.03 5.62
C LEU A 184 1.38 -12.35 4.42
N ALA A 185 0.69 -11.38 3.80
CA ALA A 185 1.22 -10.67 2.65
C ALA A 185 2.54 -9.97 2.95
N CYS A 186 2.67 -9.28 4.10
CA CYS A 186 3.94 -8.66 4.49
C CYS A 186 5.09 -9.68 4.52
N ARG A 187 4.87 -10.88 5.08
CA ARG A 187 5.90 -11.94 5.13
C ARG A 187 6.23 -12.51 3.75
N VAL A 188 5.22 -12.78 2.92
CA VAL A 188 5.40 -13.33 1.57
C VAL A 188 6.14 -12.34 0.69
N VAL A 189 5.76 -11.07 0.73
CA VAL A 189 6.39 -9.99 -0.03
C VAL A 189 7.85 -9.82 0.39
N ALA A 190 8.15 -9.81 1.69
CA ALA A 190 9.53 -9.70 2.17
C ALA A 190 10.42 -10.85 1.66
N ARG A 191 9.93 -12.10 1.70
CA ARG A 191 10.64 -13.26 1.13
C ARG A 191 10.83 -13.15 -0.39
N ALA A 192 9.90 -12.51 -1.10
CA ALA A 192 10.01 -12.32 -2.54
C ALA A 192 11.06 -11.25 -2.92
N VAL A 193 11.42 -10.34 -2.00
CA VAL A 193 12.51 -9.36 -2.19
C VAL A 193 13.88 -10.04 -2.12
N GLU A 194 14.01 -11.12 -1.35
CA GLU A 194 15.28 -11.83 -1.11
C GLU A 194 15.68 -12.78 -2.25
N ARG A 195 14.80 -13.03 -3.23
CA ARG A 195 15.02 -13.93 -4.37
C ARG A 195 15.58 -13.17 -5.58
#